data_AF-A0AAN8FIW0-F1
#
_entry.id   AF-A0AAN8FIW0-F1
#
_cell.length_a   1.000
_cell.length_b   1.000
_cell.length_c   1.000
_cell.angle_alpha   90.00
_cell.angle_beta   90.00
_cell.angle_gamma   90.00
#
_symmetry.space_group_name_H-M   'P 1'
#
loop_
_entity.id
_entity.type
_entity.pdbx_description
1 polymer ?
#
loop_
_entity_poly.entity_id
_entity_poly.type
_entity_poly.pdbx_seq_one_letter_code
_entity_poly.pdbx_strand_id
1 'polypeptide(L)'
;MRAAKVVLKNSIRTRTTWWKHVEMGPPDAILGVTEAFNRDTNPQKMNLGVGAYRDDQGKPFVLPCVREAETRLLAENLNHEYAGIAGIPEFTKVAAKLALGDSSEVIKSGRITTMQSISGTGALREYWIRVP
;
A
#
# COMPACT_ATOMS: atom_id res chain seq x y z
N MET A 1 -2.14 -34.90 57.06
CA MET A 1 -1.84 -34.23 55.77
C MET A 1 -3.14 -33.71 55.17
N ARG A 2 -3.38 -32.39 55.18
CA ARG A 2 -4.57 -31.77 54.57
C ARG A 2 -4.23 -31.34 53.14
N ALA A 3 -4.95 -31.88 52.16
CA ALA A 3 -4.83 -31.51 50.76
C ALA A 3 -5.27 -30.04 50.56
N ALA A 4 -4.40 -29.22 49.99
CA ALA A 4 -4.71 -27.84 49.63
C ALA A 4 -5.61 -27.84 48.37
N LYS A 5 -6.85 -27.35 48.52
CA LYS A 5 -7.71 -27.01 47.37
C LYS A 5 -7.10 -25.80 46.65
N VAL A 6 -6.58 -26.01 45.45
CA VAL A 6 -6.23 -24.93 44.53
C VAL A 6 -7.53 -24.27 44.07
N VAL A 7 -7.82 -23.08 44.60
CA VAL A 7 -8.91 -22.24 44.12
C VAL A 7 -8.46 -21.61 42.81
N LEU A 8 -8.99 -22.10 41.69
CA LEU A 8 -8.93 -21.37 40.42
C LEU A 8 -9.70 -20.05 40.59
N LYS A 9 -8.97 -18.96 40.82
CA LYS A 9 -9.52 -17.62 40.63
C LYS A 9 -9.77 -17.46 39.14
N ASN A 10 -11.03 -17.55 38.73
CA ASN A 10 -11.45 -17.14 37.40
C ASN A 10 -10.98 -15.70 37.17
N SER A 11 -9.94 -15.54 36.35
CA SER A 11 -9.54 -14.25 35.83
C SER A 11 -10.69 -13.73 35.00
N ILE A 12 -11.49 -12.84 35.57
CA ILE A 12 -12.50 -12.09 34.86
C ILE A 12 -11.72 -11.16 33.93
N ARG A 13 -11.45 -11.62 32.72
CA ARG A 13 -11.03 -10.75 31.62
C ARG A 13 -12.18 -9.76 31.42
N THR A 14 -12.00 -8.53 31.87
CA THR A 14 -12.92 -7.44 31.56
C THR A 14 -13.03 -7.34 30.04
N ARG A 15 -14.15 -7.83 29.49
CA ARG A 15 -14.50 -7.62 28.09
C ARG A 15 -14.73 -6.13 27.92
N THR A 16 -13.71 -5.41 27.46
CA THR A 16 -13.85 -4.00 27.09
C THR A 16 -14.95 -3.88 26.03
N THR A 17 -15.99 -3.12 26.37
CA THR A 17 -17.18 -2.94 25.54
C THR A 17 -17.07 -1.76 24.58
N TRP A 18 -15.89 -1.14 24.52
CA TRP A 18 -15.62 0.10 23.77
C TRP A 18 -16.03 0.00 22.30
N TRP A 19 -15.87 -1.18 21.69
CA TRP A 19 -16.15 -1.42 20.27
C TRP A 19 -17.58 -1.94 20.00
N LYS A 20 -18.44 -2.10 21.01
CA LYS A 20 -19.77 -2.71 20.85
C LYS A 20 -20.70 -1.96 19.87
N HIS A 21 -20.45 -0.68 19.66
CA HIS A 21 -21.27 0.20 18.82
C HIS A 21 -20.61 0.52 17.48
N VAL A 22 -19.47 -0.08 17.16
CA VAL A 22 -18.83 0.13 15.86
C VAL A 22 -19.46 -0.82 14.86
N GLU A 23 -20.26 -0.25 13.97
CA GLU A 23 -20.88 -0.98 12.86
C GLU A 23 -19.83 -1.35 11.78
N MET A 24 -20.10 -2.42 11.04
CA MET A 24 -19.24 -2.82 9.93
C MET A 24 -19.37 -1.80 8.80
N GLY A 25 -18.24 -1.26 8.34
CA GLY A 25 -18.20 -0.38 7.17
C GLY A 25 -18.65 -1.12 5.90
N PRO A 26 -19.13 -0.38 4.88
CA PRO A 26 -19.50 -0.99 3.62
C PRO A 26 -18.29 -1.70 2.99
N PRO A 27 -18.48 -2.88 2.38
CA PRO A 27 -17.40 -3.57 1.69
C PRO A 27 -16.94 -2.76 0.47
N ASP A 28 -15.63 -2.75 0.23
CA ASP A 28 -15.08 -2.13 -0.97
C ASP A 28 -15.49 -2.95 -2.21
N ALA A 29 -16.14 -2.27 -3.16
CA ALA A 29 -16.74 -2.90 -4.33
C ALA A 29 -15.72 -3.60 -5.24
N ILE A 30 -14.44 -3.22 -5.19
CA ILE A 30 -13.38 -3.79 -6.03
C ILE A 30 -12.63 -4.91 -5.28
N LEU A 31 -12.33 -4.70 -4.00
CA LEU A 31 -11.64 -5.71 -3.19
C LEU A 31 -12.52 -6.94 -2.93
N GLY A 32 -13.83 -6.74 -2.77
CA GLY A 32 -14.79 -7.84 -2.60
C GLY A 32 -14.80 -8.84 -3.76
N VAL A 33 -14.56 -8.37 -5.00
CA VAL A 33 -14.50 -9.24 -6.19
C VAL A 33 -13.29 -10.17 -6.14
N THR A 34 -12.14 -9.68 -5.68
CA THR A 34 -10.95 -10.53 -5.53
C THR A 34 -11.14 -11.56 -4.43
N GLU A 35 -11.81 -11.19 -3.33
CA GLU A 35 -12.11 -12.14 -2.26
C GLU A 35 -13.06 -13.25 -2.75
N ALA A 36 -14.12 -12.89 -3.46
CA ALA A 36 -15.02 -13.87 -4.08
C ALA A 36 -14.27 -14.78 -5.07
N PHE A 37 -13.41 -14.20 -5.92
CA PHE A 37 -12.56 -14.96 -6.84
C PHE A 37 -11.65 -15.93 -6.11
N ASN A 38 -11.04 -15.53 -4.99
CA ASN A 38 -10.15 -16.42 -4.22
C ASN A 38 -10.90 -17.59 -3.59
N ARG A 39 -12.15 -17.38 -3.16
CA ARG A 39 -13.01 -18.42 -2.57
C ARG A 39 -13.61 -19.38 -3.60
N ASP A 40 -13.71 -18.98 -4.87
CA ASP A 40 -14.21 -19.83 -5.94
C ASP A 40 -13.26 -21.02 -6.20
N THR A 41 -13.79 -22.24 -6.24
CA THR A 41 -13.04 -23.48 -6.47
C THR A 41 -13.00 -23.88 -7.94
N ASN A 42 -13.71 -23.18 -8.82
CA ASN A 42 -13.74 -23.49 -10.24
C ASN A 42 -12.33 -23.33 -10.86
N PRO A 43 -11.76 -24.37 -11.49
CA PRO A 43 -10.45 -24.30 -12.11
C PRO A 43 -10.38 -23.34 -13.33
N GLN A 44 -11.51 -22.95 -13.90
CA GLN A 44 -11.61 -22.02 -15.03
C GLN A 44 -12.01 -20.60 -14.61
N LYS A 45 -11.93 -20.27 -13.31
CA LYS A 45 -12.22 -18.91 -12.83
C LYS A 45 -11.25 -17.89 -13.41
N MET A 46 -11.75 -16.68 -13.70
CA MET A 46 -10.94 -15.57 -14.20
C MET A 46 -11.25 -14.29 -13.42
N ASN A 47 -10.21 -13.58 -12.96
CA ASN A 47 -10.36 -12.31 -12.24
C ASN A 47 -10.18 -11.15 -13.22
N LEU A 48 -11.26 -10.44 -13.51
CA LEU A 48 -11.28 -9.23 -14.34
C LEU A 48 -11.59 -7.96 -13.53
N GLY A 49 -11.60 -8.06 -12.19
CA GLY A 49 -12.02 -6.96 -11.31
C GLY A 49 -10.87 -6.02 -10.96
N VAL A 50 -9.79 -6.56 -10.39
CA VAL A 50 -8.64 -5.73 -9.98
C VAL A 50 -7.73 -5.47 -11.16
N GLY A 51 -7.42 -4.19 -11.40
CA GLY A 51 -6.47 -3.72 -12.42
C GLY A 51 -5.00 -4.02 -12.08
N ALA A 52 -4.69 -5.25 -11.67
CA ALA A 52 -3.33 -5.72 -11.41
C ALA A 52 -2.84 -6.52 -12.61
N TYR A 53 -1.72 -6.10 -13.18
CA TYR A 53 -1.14 -6.75 -14.36
C TYR A 53 -0.71 -8.20 -14.04
N ARG A 54 -1.01 -9.10 -14.99
CA ARG A 54 -0.70 -10.53 -14.91
C ARG A 54 0.03 -10.98 -16.17
N ASP A 55 0.80 -12.05 -16.05
CA ASP A 55 1.38 -12.74 -17.21
C ASP A 55 0.35 -13.64 -17.92
N ASP A 56 0.79 -14.32 -18.98
CA ASP A 56 -0.03 -15.24 -19.77
C ASP A 56 -0.54 -16.45 -18.97
N GLN A 57 0.03 -16.72 -17.78
CA GLN A 57 -0.41 -17.76 -16.85
C GLN A 57 -1.33 -17.20 -15.74
N GLY A 58 -1.72 -15.92 -15.80
CA GLY A 58 -2.55 -15.26 -14.80
C GLY A 58 -1.83 -14.96 -13.48
N LYS A 59 -0.49 -15.04 -13.44
CA LYS A 59 0.31 -14.80 -12.22
C LYS A 59 0.74 -13.34 -12.11
N PRO A 60 0.99 -12.81 -10.89
CA PRO A 60 1.55 -11.47 -10.75
C PRO A 60 2.88 -11.35 -11.50
N PHE A 61 2.98 -10.34 -12.36
CA PHE A 61 4.16 -10.12 -13.17
C PHE A 61 5.00 -8.97 -12.61
N VAL A 62 6.24 -9.28 -12.23
CA VAL A 62 7.24 -8.29 -11.80
C VAL A 62 8.10 -7.93 -13.00
N LEU A 63 8.19 -6.64 -13.33
CA LEU A 63 8.97 -6.16 -14.47
C LEU A 63 10.46 -6.52 -14.31
N PRO A 64 11.15 -6.95 -15.38
CA PRO A 64 12.59 -7.25 -15.32
C PRO A 64 13.44 -6.08 -14.81
N CYS A 65 13.12 -4.84 -15.20
CA CYS A 65 13.82 -3.64 -14.74
C CYS A 65 13.66 -3.39 -13.23
N VAL A 66 12.52 -3.79 -12.64
CA VAL A 66 12.29 -3.68 -11.19
C VAL A 66 13.17 -4.68 -10.44
N ARG A 67 13.26 -5.92 -10.92
CA ARG A 67 14.15 -6.94 -10.31
C ARG A 67 15.62 -6.53 -10.37
N GLU A 68 16.02 -5.92 -11.48
CA GLU A 68 17.38 -5.38 -11.62
C GLU A 68 17.64 -4.23 -10.64
N ALA A 69 16.68 -3.30 -10.51
CA ALA A 69 16.78 -2.22 -9.53
C ALA A 69 16.86 -2.74 -8.09
N GLU A 70 16.05 -3.72 -7.72
CA GLU A 70 16.11 -4.38 -6.39
C GLU A 70 17.49 -5.01 -6.14
N THR A 71 18.04 -5.71 -7.13
CA THR A 71 19.37 -6.32 -7.02
C THR A 71 20.47 -5.27 -6.79
N ARG A 72 20.41 -4.15 -7.51
CA ARG A 72 21.36 -3.03 -7.34
C ARG A 72 21.23 -2.40 -5.96
N LEU A 73 20.01 -2.10 -5.51
CA LEU A 73 19.75 -1.50 -4.19
C LEU A 73 20.24 -2.39 -3.04
N LEU A 74 20.06 -3.71 -3.14
CA LEU A 74 20.58 -4.66 -2.16
C LEU A 74 22.12 -4.68 -2.14
N ALA A 75 22.77 -4.58 -3.30
CA ALA A 75 24.23 -4.53 -3.39
C ALA A 75 24.82 -3.22 -2.83
N GLU A 76 24.08 -2.10 -2.93
CA GLU A 76 24.49 -0.79 -2.40
C GLU A 76 24.45 -0.72 -0.86
N ASN A 77 23.75 -1.64 -0.19
CA ASN A 77 23.66 -1.74 1.28
C ASN A 77 23.33 -0.41 1.96
N LEU A 78 22.30 0.27 1.44
CA LEU A 78 21.86 1.58 1.91
C LEU A 78 21.27 1.52 3.33
N ASN A 79 21.27 2.67 4.02
CA ASN A 79 20.61 2.80 5.33
C ASN A 79 19.08 2.92 5.19
N HIS A 80 18.38 2.79 6.31
CA HIS A 80 16.91 2.91 6.40
C HIS A 80 16.50 4.14 7.22
N GLU A 81 17.29 5.21 7.17
CA GLU A 81 16.97 6.46 7.86
C GLU A 81 15.75 7.16 7.24
N TYR A 82 15.19 8.11 7.98
CA TYR A 82 14.09 8.90 7.46
C TYR A 82 14.49 9.69 6.21
N ALA A 83 13.66 9.60 5.17
CA ALA A 83 13.72 10.52 4.04
C ALA A 83 13.30 11.93 4.47
N GLY A 84 13.67 12.95 3.69
CA GLY A 84 13.16 14.30 3.87
C GLY A 84 11.64 14.37 3.71
N ILE A 85 11.01 15.42 4.26
CA ILE A 85 9.54 15.61 4.23
C ILE A 85 8.98 15.56 2.80
N ALA A 86 9.69 16.17 1.83
CA ALA A 86 9.29 16.17 0.43
C ALA A 86 9.58 14.84 -0.29
N GLY A 87 10.20 13.87 0.37
CA GLY A 87 10.69 12.63 -0.20
C GLY A 87 12.15 12.69 -0.66
N ILE A 88 12.52 11.71 -1.48
CA ILE A 88 13.87 11.61 -2.06
C ILE A 88 13.99 12.57 -3.25
N PRO A 89 14.91 13.57 -3.25
CA PRO A 89 14.99 14.60 -4.30
C PRO A 89 15.18 14.06 -5.71
N GLU A 90 15.98 13.01 -5.86
CA GLU A 90 16.24 12.37 -7.15
C GLU A 90 14.97 11.69 -7.68
N PHE A 91 14.22 11.02 -6.79
CA PHE A 91 12.96 10.38 -7.14
C PHE A 91 11.93 11.42 -7.63
N THR A 92 11.73 12.52 -6.89
CA THR A 92 10.75 13.53 -7.25
C THR A 92 11.10 14.25 -8.56
N LYS A 93 12.40 14.45 -8.84
CA LYS A 93 12.89 15.02 -10.10
C LYS A 93 12.66 14.08 -11.29
N VAL A 94 12.98 12.79 -11.15
CA VAL A 94 12.78 11.80 -12.22
C VAL A 94 11.29 11.54 -12.44
N ALA A 95 10.49 11.48 -11.39
CA ALA A 95 9.03 11.34 -11.48
C ALA A 95 8.39 12.52 -12.23
N ALA A 96 8.84 13.76 -11.98
CA ALA A 96 8.38 14.94 -12.73
C ALA A 96 8.67 14.82 -14.23
N LYS A 97 9.88 14.38 -14.59
CA LYS A 97 10.29 14.17 -15.98
C LYS A 97 9.50 13.04 -16.65
N LEU A 98 9.27 11.94 -15.95
CA LEU A 98 8.46 10.84 -16.44
C LEU A 98 7.03 11.29 -16.76
N ALA A 99 6.43 12.14 -15.90
CA ALA A 99 5.06 12.60 -16.06
C ALA A 99 4.90 13.68 -17.14
N LEU A 100 5.85 14.61 -17.28
CA LEU A 100 5.72 15.79 -18.14
C LEU A 100 6.59 15.76 -19.39
N GLY A 101 7.52 14.82 -19.49
CA GLY A 101 8.53 14.72 -20.54
C GLY A 101 9.76 15.61 -20.29
N ASP A 102 10.90 15.20 -20.85
CA ASP A 102 12.19 15.88 -20.68
C ASP A 102 12.23 17.29 -21.27
N SER A 103 11.43 17.55 -22.30
CA SER A 103 11.36 18.86 -22.98
C SER A 103 10.37 19.84 -22.33
N SER A 104 9.71 19.45 -21.23
CA SER A 104 8.66 20.23 -20.57
C SER A 104 9.13 21.64 -20.17
N GLU A 105 8.43 22.65 -20.70
CA GLU A 105 8.68 24.05 -20.37
C GLU A 105 8.37 24.35 -18.90
N VAL A 106 7.38 23.66 -18.31
CA VAL A 106 7.00 23.85 -16.90
C VAL A 106 8.15 23.45 -15.97
N ILE A 107 8.89 22.38 -16.33
CA ILE A 107 10.10 21.97 -15.61
C ILE A 107 11.23 22.99 -15.83
N LYS A 108 11.50 23.39 -17.08
CA LYS A 108 12.60 24.32 -17.42
C LYS A 108 12.43 25.69 -16.76
N SER A 109 11.20 26.19 -16.72
CA SER A 109 10.86 27.49 -16.12
C SER A 109 10.63 27.43 -14.61
N GLY A 110 10.81 26.27 -13.95
CA GLY A 110 10.68 26.14 -12.50
C GLY A 110 9.26 26.31 -11.96
N ARG A 111 8.23 26.13 -12.80
CA ARG A 111 6.81 26.32 -12.44
C ARG A 111 6.15 25.05 -11.88
N ILE A 112 6.95 24.16 -11.28
CA ILE A 112 6.49 22.90 -10.72
C ILE A 112 7.05 22.70 -9.32
N THR A 113 6.23 22.13 -8.44
CA THR A 113 6.66 21.57 -7.16
C THR A 113 6.26 20.10 -7.13
N THR A 114 7.17 19.24 -6.71
CA THR A 114 6.94 17.81 -6.58
C THR A 114 7.27 17.34 -5.17
N MET A 115 6.41 16.48 -4.62
CA MET A 115 6.61 15.80 -3.34
C MET A 115 6.25 14.33 -3.51
N GLN A 116 6.97 13.46 -2.81
CA GLN A 116 6.67 12.04 -2.76
C GLN A 116 5.48 11.80 -1.81
N SER A 117 4.52 10.99 -2.25
CA SER A 117 3.36 10.59 -1.44
C SER A 117 3.14 9.08 -1.49
N ILE A 118 2.17 8.58 -0.73
CA ILE A 118 1.80 7.16 -0.64
C ILE A 118 0.94 6.78 -1.85
N SER A 119 1.62 6.53 -2.97
CA SER A 119 0.99 6.21 -4.26
C SER A 119 -0.04 7.27 -4.69
N GLY A 120 -0.92 6.92 -5.62
CA GLY A 120 -1.96 7.83 -6.11
C GLY A 120 -2.97 8.24 -5.04
N THR A 121 -3.40 7.32 -4.16
CA THR A 121 -4.38 7.61 -3.12
C THR A 121 -3.85 8.63 -2.10
N GLY A 122 -2.59 8.52 -1.69
CA GLY A 122 -1.94 9.51 -0.82
C GLY A 122 -1.81 10.86 -1.50
N ALA A 123 -1.37 10.87 -2.77
CA ALA A 123 -1.23 12.10 -3.54
C ALA A 123 -2.56 12.84 -3.68
N LEU A 124 -3.66 12.11 -3.95
CA LEU A 124 -5.00 12.68 -3.98
C LEU A 124 -5.39 13.24 -2.60
N ARG A 125 -5.16 12.49 -1.52
CA ARG A 125 -5.50 12.94 -0.18
C ARG A 125 -4.80 14.25 0.19
N GLU A 126 -3.51 14.38 -0.10
CA GLU A 126 -2.75 15.60 0.14
C GLU A 126 -3.26 16.78 -0.70
N TYR A 127 -3.61 16.53 -1.97
CA TYR A 127 -4.20 17.53 -2.84
C TYR A 127 -5.52 18.06 -2.27
N TRP A 128 -6.43 17.17 -1.87
CA TRP A 128 -7.76 17.54 -1.38
C TRP A 128 -7.74 18.27 -0.03
N ILE A 129 -6.77 18.02 0.85
CA ILE A 129 -6.64 18.76 2.12
C ILE A 129 -6.27 20.24 1.89
N ARG A 130 -5.73 20.57 0.71
CA ARG A 130 -5.18 21.90 0.42
C ARG A 130 -6.13 22.83 -0.35
N VAL A 131 -7.33 22.37 -0.71
CA VAL A 131 -8.33 23.21 -1.41
C VAL A 131 -9.35 23.71 -0.37
N PRO A 132 -9.38 25.02 -0.06
CA PRO A 132 -10.42 25.60 0.79
C PRO A 132 -11.80 25.56 0.14
#